data_AF-A0A527G6Y6-F1
#
_entry.id   AF-A0A527G6Y6-F1
#
_cell.length_a   1.000
_cell.length_b   1.000
_cell.length_c   1.000
_cell.angle_alpha   90.00
_cell.angle_beta   90.00
_cell.angle_gamma   90.00
#
_symmetry.space_group_name_H-M   'P 1'
#
loop_
_entity.id
_entity.type
_entity.pdbx_description
1 polymer ?
#
loop_
_entity_poly.entity_id
_entity_poly.type
_entity_poly.pdbx_seq_one_letter_code
_entity_poly.pdbx_strand_id
1 'polypeptide(L)'
;QEAHEAIRPTDFMRTPASVRQYLDSDQMRLYELIWKRAIASQMQPAEIERTTAEIEAVNGSRTAELRAIGSVVRFDGFIAAYTDQKDDDAEDEENRRLPEIRAGEQLARQAINATQHTTEPPPRYSEASLIKKLEELGIGRPSTYTAILKTL
;
A
#
# COMPACT_ATOMS: atom_id res chain seq x y z
N GLN A 1 24.56 -18.91 -3.14
CA GLN A 1 25.79 -18.17 -3.49
C GLN A 1 25.67 -17.39 -4.81
N GLU A 2 24.56 -17.46 -5.56
CA GLU A 2 24.47 -16.90 -6.94
C GLU A 2 23.79 -15.54 -7.06
N ALA A 3 23.28 -14.94 -5.98
CA ALA A 3 22.65 -13.62 -5.99
C ALA A 3 23.41 -12.68 -5.07
N HIS A 4 24.11 -11.70 -5.65
CA HIS A 4 24.98 -10.76 -4.93
C HIS A 4 24.35 -9.38 -4.75
N GLU A 5 23.34 -9.04 -5.57
CA GLU A 5 22.70 -7.72 -5.59
C GLU A 5 21.22 -7.81 -5.93
N ALA A 6 20.46 -6.78 -5.52
CA ALA A 6 19.06 -6.61 -5.92
C ALA A 6 18.93 -6.19 -7.40
N ILE A 7 17.75 -6.37 -7.98
CA ILE A 7 17.43 -5.84 -9.31
C ILE A 7 17.32 -4.30 -9.21
N ARG A 8 18.20 -3.60 -9.91
CA ARG A 8 18.32 -2.14 -9.91
C ARG A 8 18.85 -1.65 -11.27
N PRO A 9 18.78 -0.34 -11.58
CA PRO A 9 19.51 0.21 -12.71
C PRO A 9 21.01 -0.09 -12.59
N THR A 10 21.64 -0.40 -13.71
CA THR A 10 23.11 -0.59 -13.76
C THR A 10 23.86 0.68 -13.38
N ASP A 11 23.28 1.84 -13.70
CA ASP A 11 23.73 3.17 -13.31
C ASP A 11 22.50 4.06 -13.09
N PHE A 12 22.46 4.79 -11.97
CA PHE A 12 21.36 5.69 -11.62
C PHE A 12 21.30 6.94 -12.51
N MET A 13 22.40 7.33 -13.16
CA MET A 13 22.44 8.44 -14.12
C MET A 13 21.68 8.13 -15.42
N ARG A 14 21.37 6.86 -15.66
CA ARG A 14 20.46 6.43 -16.73
C ARG A 14 19.01 6.69 -16.28
N THR A 15 18.56 7.93 -16.38
CA THR A 15 17.18 8.27 -16.03
C THR A 15 16.19 7.63 -17.03
N PRO A 16 14.93 7.36 -16.62
CA PRO A 16 13.90 6.85 -17.53
C PRO A 16 13.79 7.64 -18.85
N ALA A 17 13.91 8.97 -18.77
CA ALA A 17 13.87 9.84 -19.93
C ALA A 17 15.08 9.64 -20.88
N SER A 18 16.28 9.45 -20.34
CA SER A 18 17.50 9.33 -21.17
C SER A 18 17.57 8.00 -21.92
N VAL A 19 16.96 6.94 -21.38
CA VAL A 19 16.97 5.61 -22.00
C VAL A 19 15.75 5.33 -22.88
N ARG A 20 14.71 6.18 -22.84
CA ARG A 20 13.40 5.95 -23.48
C ARG A 20 13.49 5.56 -24.95
N GLN A 21 14.40 6.16 -25.69
CA GLN A 21 14.58 5.94 -27.14
C GLN A 21 15.14 4.55 -27.48
N TYR A 22 15.74 3.85 -26.52
CA TYR A 22 16.36 2.53 -26.73
C TYR A 22 15.47 1.37 -26.31
N LEU A 23 14.31 1.65 -25.71
CA LEU A 23 13.43 0.65 -25.11
C LEU A 23 12.06 0.65 -25.79
N ASP A 24 11.48 -0.54 -25.95
CA ASP A 24 10.07 -0.66 -26.30
C ASP A 24 9.16 -0.22 -25.13
N SER A 25 7.85 -0.24 -25.34
CA SER A 25 6.89 0.23 -24.33
C SER A 25 6.90 -0.59 -23.05
N ASP A 26 7.05 -1.90 -23.13
CA ASP A 26 6.95 -2.79 -21.95
C ASP A 26 8.28 -2.81 -21.19
N GLN A 27 9.40 -2.83 -21.92
CA GLN A 27 10.73 -2.63 -21.36
C GLN A 27 10.83 -1.29 -20.65
N MET A 28 10.29 -0.22 -21.23
CA MET A 28 10.30 1.11 -20.61
C MET A 28 9.51 1.12 -19.30
N ARG A 29 8.29 0.57 -19.28
CA ARG A 29 7.46 0.49 -18.06
C ARG A 29 8.17 -0.28 -16.95
N LEU A 30 8.76 -1.43 -17.29
CA LEU A 30 9.51 -2.25 -16.33
C LEU A 30 10.77 -1.53 -15.83
N TYR A 31 11.51 -0.88 -16.72
CA TYR A 31 12.69 -0.10 -16.35
C TYR A 31 12.34 1.05 -15.42
N GLU A 32 11.28 1.80 -15.72
CA GLU A 32 10.81 2.91 -14.89
C GLU A 32 10.39 2.42 -13.50
N LEU A 33 9.71 1.28 -13.41
CA LEU A 33 9.33 0.65 -12.14
C LEU A 33 10.57 0.28 -11.31
N ILE A 34 11.56 -0.39 -11.92
CA ILE A 34 12.82 -0.75 -11.27
C ILE A 34 13.58 0.50 -10.81
N TRP A 35 13.66 1.52 -11.67
CA TRP A 35 14.38 2.76 -11.38
C TRP A 35 13.75 3.52 -10.20
N LYS A 36 12.41 3.70 -10.22
CA LYS A 36 11.67 4.37 -9.13
C LYS A 36 11.82 3.63 -7.81
N ARG A 37 11.68 2.29 -7.82
CA ARG A 37 11.84 1.47 -6.61
C ARG A 37 13.27 1.54 -6.06
N ALA A 38 14.28 1.52 -6.93
CA ALA A 38 15.67 1.65 -6.51
C ALA A 38 15.98 3.02 -5.90
N ILE A 39 15.50 4.12 -6.50
CA ILE A 39 15.67 5.48 -5.95
C ILE A 39 14.93 5.63 -4.61
N ALA A 40 13.66 5.19 -4.56
CA ALA A 40 12.86 5.24 -3.35
C ALA A 40 13.52 4.51 -2.17
N SER A 41 14.23 3.39 -2.43
CA SER A 41 14.97 2.65 -1.40
C SER A 41 16.10 3.45 -0.74
N GLN A 42 16.57 4.52 -1.37
CA GLN A 42 17.63 5.40 -0.86
C GLN A 42 17.07 6.71 -0.27
N MET A 43 15.76 6.92 -0.32
CA MET A 43 15.11 8.12 0.20
C MET A 43 14.79 7.98 1.69
N GLN A 44 14.49 9.11 2.32
CA GLN A 44 14.04 9.12 3.70
C GLN A 44 12.67 8.43 3.86
N PRO A 45 12.37 7.84 5.03
CA PRO A 45 11.05 7.32 5.33
C PRO A 45 9.99 8.42 5.21
N ALA A 46 8.75 8.03 4.85
CA ALA A 46 7.62 8.92 4.96
C ALA A 46 7.23 9.12 6.44
N GLU A 47 6.81 10.32 6.80
CA GLU A 47 6.24 10.60 8.12
C GLU A 47 4.73 10.73 7.98
N ILE A 48 4.00 9.84 8.66
CA ILE A 48 2.54 9.81 8.64
C ILE A 48 2.04 10.00 10.06
N GLU A 49 1.22 11.02 10.26
CA GLU A 49 0.54 11.26 11.52
C GLU A 49 -0.81 10.56 11.50
N ARG A 50 -1.02 9.61 12.42
CA ARG A 50 -2.29 8.90 12.58
C ARG A 50 -3.04 9.46 13.79
N THR A 51 -4.26 9.91 13.56
CA THR A 51 -5.20 10.35 14.59
C THR A 51 -6.25 9.27 14.82
N THR A 52 -6.46 8.88 16.08
CA THR A 52 -7.59 8.03 16.50
C THR A 52 -8.48 8.86 17.41
N ALA A 53 -9.75 9.00 17.03
CA ALA A 53 -10.78 9.62 17.84
C ALA A 53 -11.72 8.53 18.39
N GLU A 54 -11.87 8.51 19.71
CA GLU A 54 -12.84 7.69 20.42
C GLU A 54 -13.99 8.59 20.87
N ILE A 55 -15.21 8.20 20.52
CA ILE A 55 -16.41 9.01 20.69
C ILE A 55 -17.42 8.19 21.49
N GLU A 56 -17.75 8.65 22.69
CA GLU A 56 -18.84 8.09 23.47
C GLU A 56 -20.17 8.68 23.00
N ALA A 57 -21.04 7.81 22.48
CA ALA A 57 -22.39 8.17 22.05
C ALA A 57 -23.41 7.73 23.11
N VAL A 58 -24.07 8.69 23.77
CA VAL A 58 -25.09 8.44 24.79
C VAL A 58 -26.50 8.63 24.22
N ASN A 59 -27.38 7.67 24.43
CA ASN A 59 -28.79 7.74 24.11
C ASN A 59 -29.64 7.20 25.27
N GLY A 60 -30.06 8.10 26.18
CA GLY A 60 -30.74 7.73 27.41
C GLY A 60 -29.83 6.93 28.34
N SER A 61 -30.22 5.70 28.68
CA SER A 61 -29.41 4.78 29.49
C SER A 61 -28.42 3.93 28.67
N ARG A 62 -28.43 4.05 27.34
CA ARG A 62 -27.55 3.29 26.45
C ARG A 62 -26.36 4.14 26.07
N THR A 63 -25.18 3.53 26.09
CA THR A 63 -23.93 4.11 25.59
C THR A 63 -23.37 3.21 24.51
N ALA A 64 -22.67 3.82 23.55
CA ALA A 64 -21.93 3.13 22.51
C ALA A 64 -20.59 3.84 22.28
N GLU A 65 -19.54 3.08 22.03
CA GLU A 65 -18.24 3.63 21.65
C GLU A 65 -18.12 3.60 20.13
N LEU A 66 -17.88 4.77 19.55
CA LEU A 66 -17.58 4.93 18.13
C LEU A 66 -16.10 5.25 18.00
N ARG A 67 -15.47 4.69 16.96
CA ARG A 67 -14.05 4.95 16.66
C ARG A 67 -13.93 5.50 15.26
N ALA A 68 -13.21 6.61 15.14
CA ALA A 68 -12.80 7.17 13.86
C ALA A 68 -11.26 7.20 13.80
N ILE A 69 -10.72 6.82 12.66
CA ILE A 69 -9.28 6.82 12.41
C ILE A 69 -9.05 7.66 11.17
N GLY A 70 -8.01 8.50 11.20
CA GLY A 70 -7.52 9.14 10.00
C GLY A 70 -6.02 9.33 10.05
N SER A 71 -5.46 9.63 8.89
CA SER A 71 -4.03 9.88 8.77
C SER A 71 -3.74 11.06 7.85
N VAL A 72 -2.59 11.69 8.07
CA VAL A 72 -2.07 12.78 7.26
C VAL A 72 -0.59 12.54 7.04
N VAL A 73 -0.16 12.58 5.77
CA VAL A 73 1.27 12.57 5.43
C VAL A 73 1.87 13.92 5.81
N ARG A 74 2.81 13.91 6.77
CA ARG A 74 3.57 15.10 7.20
C ARG A 74 4.80 15.32 6.33
N PHE A 75 5.38 14.23 5.84
CA PHE A 75 6.51 14.23 4.93
C PHE A 75 6.42 13.02 4.00
N ASP A 76 6.45 13.24 2.69
CA ASP A 76 6.22 12.17 1.71
C ASP A 76 7.36 11.14 1.67
N GLY A 77 8.60 11.54 1.97
CA GLY A 77 9.76 10.64 1.89
C GLY A 77 9.81 9.86 0.58
N PHE A 78 10.04 8.55 0.67
CA PHE A 78 10.10 7.65 -0.48
C PHE A 78 8.77 7.55 -1.27
N ILE A 79 7.61 7.86 -0.67
CA ILE A 79 6.29 7.76 -1.31
C ILE A 79 6.23 8.70 -2.53
N ALA A 80 6.94 9.83 -2.50
CA ALA A 80 7.01 10.77 -3.62
C ALA A 80 7.62 10.15 -4.90
N ALA A 81 8.48 9.13 -4.77
CA ALA A 81 9.12 8.48 -5.90
C ALA A 81 8.47 7.14 -6.26
N TYR A 82 7.98 6.40 -5.26
CA TYR A 82 7.39 5.08 -5.45
C TYR A 82 6.43 4.76 -4.29
N THR A 83 5.20 4.37 -4.62
CA THR A 83 4.30 3.68 -3.70
C THR A 83 3.99 2.32 -4.31
N ASP A 84 3.92 1.28 -3.47
CA ASP A 84 3.32 0.03 -3.92
C ASP A 84 1.86 0.33 -4.28
N GLN A 85 1.40 -0.20 -5.42
CA GLN A 85 -0.04 -0.28 -5.68
C GLN A 85 -0.60 -1.21 -4.60
N LYS A 86 -1.24 -0.63 -3.59
CA LYS A 86 -2.14 -1.39 -2.73
C LYS A 86 -3.26 -1.92 -3.62
N ASP A 87 -3.64 -3.18 -3.41
CA ASP A 87 -4.82 -3.75 -4.08
C ASP A 87 -6.00 -2.81 -3.86
N ASP A 88 -6.68 -2.42 -4.94
CA ASP A 88 -7.76 -1.40 -4.99
C ASP A 88 -9.01 -1.75 -4.14
N ASP A 89 -9.02 -2.90 -3.45
CA ASP A 89 -10.19 -3.45 -2.76
C ASP A 89 -10.35 -3.01 -1.29
N ALA A 90 -9.44 -2.19 -0.77
CA ALA A 90 -9.65 -1.51 0.51
C ALA A 90 -9.88 -0.02 0.26
N GLU A 91 -11.13 0.42 0.33
CA GLU A 91 -11.41 1.80 0.72
C GLU A 91 -10.74 2.02 2.09
N ASP A 92 -9.48 2.47 2.09
CA ASP A 92 -8.69 2.71 3.30
C ASP A 92 -9.38 3.85 4.06
N GLU A 93 -10.32 3.52 4.96
CA GLU A 93 -10.84 4.45 5.96
C GLU A 93 -9.69 5.10 6.74
N GLU A 94 -8.55 4.40 6.86
CA GLU A 94 -7.32 4.91 7.46
C GLU A 94 -6.67 6.08 6.70
N ASN A 95 -6.88 6.21 5.38
CA ASN A 95 -6.32 7.32 4.57
C ASN A 95 -7.21 8.58 4.58
N ARG A 96 -8.36 8.54 5.25
CA ARG A 96 -9.24 9.71 5.33
C ARG A 96 -8.65 10.71 6.33
N ARG A 97 -8.54 11.96 5.90
CA ARG A 97 -8.14 13.05 6.80
C ARG A 97 -9.29 13.35 7.77
N LEU A 98 -9.03 13.23 9.06
CA LEU A 98 -9.95 13.74 10.07
C LEU A 98 -9.89 15.27 10.13
N PRO A 99 -11.02 15.95 10.44
CA PRO A 99 -10.99 17.37 10.78
C PRO A 99 -10.17 17.61 12.05
N GLU A 100 -9.88 18.87 12.36
CA GLU A 100 -9.36 19.22 13.69
C GLU A 100 -10.42 18.85 14.74
N ILE A 101 -10.04 18.09 15.76
CA ILE A 101 -10.91 17.64 16.84
C ILE A 101 -10.19 17.90 18.16
N ARG A 102 -10.89 18.36 19.19
CA ARG A 102 -10.35 18.58 20.54
C ARG A 102 -10.97 17.64 21.56
N ALA A 103 -10.18 17.24 22.56
CA ALA A 103 -10.69 16.43 23.66
C ALA A 103 -11.81 17.18 24.40
N GLY A 104 -12.94 16.49 24.61
CA GLY A 104 -14.12 17.07 25.28
C GLY A 104 -14.96 18.01 24.40
N GLU A 105 -14.67 18.10 23.10
CA GLU A 105 -15.50 18.86 22.16
C GLU A 105 -16.90 18.25 22.03
N GLN A 106 -17.94 19.08 22.02
CA GLN A 106 -19.31 18.62 21.81
C GLN A 106 -19.53 18.33 20.33
N LEU A 107 -19.96 17.11 20.02
CA LEU A 107 -20.24 16.66 18.65
C LEU A 107 -21.74 16.69 18.37
N ALA A 108 -22.13 17.21 17.21
CA ALA A 108 -23.50 17.16 16.73
C ALA A 108 -23.74 15.86 15.94
N ARG A 109 -24.77 15.09 16.33
CA ARG A 109 -25.23 13.92 15.58
C ARG A 109 -25.93 14.38 14.29
N GLN A 110 -25.29 14.19 13.14
CA GLN A 110 -25.87 14.53 11.82
C GLN A 110 -26.73 13.40 11.25
N ALA A 111 -26.21 12.17 11.23
CA ALA A 111 -26.91 10.98 10.72
C ALA A 111 -26.44 9.72 11.46
N ILE A 112 -27.27 8.67 11.44
CA ILE A 112 -26.89 7.33 11.90
C ILE A 112 -27.20 6.36 10.75
N ASN A 113 -26.16 5.76 10.19
CA ASN A 113 -26.29 4.76 9.12
C ASN A 113 -25.96 3.40 9.70
N ALA A 114 -26.94 2.49 9.70
CA ALA A 114 -26.72 1.10 10.10
C ALA A 114 -26.28 0.30 8.87
N THR A 115 -25.02 -0.11 8.83
CA THR A 115 -24.49 -1.00 7.81
C THR A 115 -24.41 -2.43 8.36
N GLN A 116 -24.71 -3.40 7.50
CA GLN A 116 -24.51 -4.82 7.80
C GLN A 116 -23.39 -5.33 6.89
N HIS A 117 -22.39 -5.96 7.49
CA HIS A 117 -21.33 -6.64 6.76
C HIS A 117 -21.53 -8.16 6.85
N THR A 118 -21.21 -8.85 5.77
CA THR A 118 -21.13 -10.31 5.72
C THR A 118 -19.69 -10.75 5.54
N THR A 119 -19.33 -11.90 6.08
CA THR A 119 -18.01 -12.48 5.83
C THR A 119 -17.88 -12.88 4.37
N GLU A 120 -16.82 -12.42 3.73
CA GLU A 120 -16.47 -12.85 2.38
C GLU A 120 -15.57 -14.10 2.44
N PRO A 121 -15.64 -14.99 1.43
CA PRO A 121 -14.69 -16.08 1.31
C PRO A 121 -13.27 -15.51 1.08
N PRO A 122 -12.21 -16.27 1.43
CA PRO A 122 -10.84 -15.84 1.15
C PRO A 122 -10.64 -15.52 -0.34
N PRO A 123 -9.88 -14.45 -0.67
CA PRO A 123 -9.64 -14.07 -2.06
C PRO A 123 -8.89 -15.19 -2.79
N ARG A 124 -9.17 -15.32 -4.10
CA ARG A 124 -8.41 -16.23 -4.96
C ARG A 124 -7.02 -15.67 -5.22
N TYR A 125 -6.08 -16.55 -5.57
CA TYR A 125 -4.73 -16.13 -5.92
C TYR A 125 -4.68 -15.45 -7.29
N SER A 126 -4.09 -14.25 -7.34
CA SER A 126 -3.42 -13.69 -8.52
C SER A 126 -2.02 -14.31 -8.69
N GLU A 127 -1.38 -14.15 -9.85
CA GLU A 127 0.01 -14.57 -10.05
C GLU A 127 0.96 -14.00 -8.98
N ALA A 128 0.81 -12.70 -8.66
CA ALA A 128 1.62 -12.02 -7.66
C ALA A 128 1.43 -12.62 -6.26
N SER A 129 0.17 -12.83 -5.83
CA SER A 129 -0.14 -13.43 -4.53
C SER A 129 0.28 -14.89 -4.43
N LEU A 130 0.25 -15.63 -5.55
CA LEU A 130 0.72 -17.01 -5.61
C LEU A 130 2.25 -17.09 -5.50
N ILE A 131 2.99 -16.24 -6.23
CA ILE A 131 4.45 -16.15 -6.11
C ILE A 131 4.84 -15.83 -4.66
N LYS A 132 4.18 -14.82 -4.06
CA LYS A 132 4.40 -14.47 -2.65
C LYS A 132 4.16 -15.67 -1.73
N LYS A 133 3.08 -16.43 -1.97
CA LYS A 133 2.78 -17.60 -1.16
C LYS A 133 3.78 -18.74 -1.33
N LEU A 134 4.24 -18.98 -2.55
CA LEU A 134 5.28 -19.96 -2.85
C LEU A 134 6.60 -19.60 -2.13
N GLU A 135 6.99 -18.32 -2.17
CA GLU A 135 8.17 -17.81 -1.46
C GLU A 135 8.06 -18.00 0.06
N GLU A 136 6.93 -17.62 0.68
CA GLU A 136 6.67 -17.82 2.12
C GLU A 136 6.78 -19.29 2.55
N LEU A 137 6.33 -20.21 1.70
CA LEU A 137 6.39 -21.65 1.95
C LEU A 137 7.76 -22.26 1.60
N GLY A 138 8.70 -21.47 1.06
CA GLY A 138 9.99 -21.95 0.58
C GLY A 138 9.94 -22.83 -0.66
N ILE A 139 8.80 -22.84 -1.37
CA ILE A 139 8.53 -23.60 -2.58
C ILE A 139 8.89 -22.75 -3.80
N GLY A 140 9.71 -23.29 -4.69
CA GLY A 140 10.23 -22.53 -5.83
C GLY A 140 11.36 -21.58 -5.45
N ARG A 141 11.95 -20.96 -6.47
CA ARG A 141 13.08 -20.02 -6.39
C ARG A 141 12.85 -18.91 -7.43
N PRO A 142 13.59 -17.79 -7.36
CA PRO A 142 13.49 -16.74 -8.38
C PRO A 142 13.59 -17.25 -9.83
N SER A 143 14.37 -18.31 -10.07
CA SER A 143 14.50 -18.94 -11.39
C SER A 143 13.33 -19.84 -11.81
N THR A 144 12.42 -20.20 -10.90
CA THR A 144 11.36 -21.18 -11.16
C THR A 144 9.94 -20.63 -11.05
N TYR A 145 9.74 -19.43 -10.47
CA TYR A 145 8.40 -18.86 -10.28
C TYR A 145 7.60 -18.76 -11.59
N THR A 146 8.18 -18.16 -12.64
CA THR A 146 7.50 -18.01 -13.94
C THR A 146 7.22 -19.36 -14.61
N ALA A 147 8.11 -20.35 -14.44
CA ALA A 147 7.92 -21.68 -15.02
C ALA A 147 6.78 -22.44 -14.34
N ILE A 148 6.67 -22.34 -13.01
CA ILE A 148 5.57 -22.93 -12.24
C ILE A 148 4.24 -22.32 -12.68
N LEU A 149 4.16 -20.98 -12.75
CA LEU A 149 2.94 -20.28 -13.16
C LEU A 149 2.50 -20.64 -14.58
N LYS A 150 3.44 -20.71 -15.54
CA LYS A 150 3.14 -21.01 -16.94
C LYS A 150 2.61 -22.44 -17.16
N THR A 151 2.94 -23.37 -16.25
CA THR A 151 2.59 -24.80 -16.41
C THR A 151 1.21 -25.12 -15.84
N LEU A 152 0.71 -24.30 -14.91
CA LEU A 152 -0.62 -24.42 -14.30
C LEU A 152 -1.71 -23.82 -15.19
#